data_AF-A0A832CJN2-F1
#
_entry.id   AF-A0A832CJN2-F1
#
_cell.length_a   1.000
_cell.length_b   1.000
_cell.length_c   1.000
_cell.angle_alpha   90.00
_cell.angle_beta   90.00
_cell.angle_gamma   90.00
#
_symmetry.space_group_name_H-M   'P 1'
#
loop_
_entity.id
_entity.type
_entity.pdbx_description
1 polymer ?
#
loop_
_entity_poly.entity_id
_entity_poly.type
_entity_poly.pdbx_seq_one_letter_code
_entity_poly.pdbx_strand_id
1 'polypeptide(L)'
;MSEIHSITPLVFNCMLATPMSRRIGPIKQIKKMLFHRVPQKMPICVFLIVVALAINSSASQAGPPYLLWYTNPASTWTEAMPIGNGRLGAMVFGGVTQERLQLNEDTLWAGSPYDPINPLAREALPQARQLINEGKYRQAANLISARVMARPLSQMPYQTVGDLFLKFPEPKDVSNYKRELDLNTAIARITYTADGVTYTREVFASAPDNVIVLRISADKPRAVSFTASMQTPMKATVETDGKDTLIMRGVGGTAHGIQGKINYEARVKILTKGGRLIANKDSLVVTGANQAVLLIAAATSYKRFDDVSGDPEAIVKRHLALAARKSYDRLRRAHVADYQRLFQRVSISLGNENPPPIPTSERIRRSITTHDPQLAALFYQFGRYLLISSSRPGTQPANLQGIWNDSMNPPWGSKYTININTEMNYWVAEPGNLAECVEPLITMVEELTVTGARTAQKNVWCTRLGGTPQHRYLACFSAD
;
A
#
# COMPACT_ATOMS: atom_id res chain seq x y z
N MET A 1 -33.62 7.02 37.00
CA MET A 1 -32.81 6.34 38.03
C MET A 1 -31.96 5.33 37.27
N SER A 2 -30.85 5.78 36.67
CA SER A 2 -29.49 5.87 37.24
C SER A 2 -28.93 4.45 37.50
N GLU A 3 -27.79 4.04 36.95
CA GLU A 3 -26.52 4.76 36.86
C GLU A 3 -25.71 4.42 35.60
N ILE A 4 -25.12 5.47 35.05
CA ILE A 4 -24.07 5.48 34.04
C ILE A 4 -22.76 5.69 34.82
N HIS A 5 -21.81 4.78 34.70
CA HIS A 5 -20.44 5.04 35.16
C HIS A 5 -19.63 5.68 34.04
N SER A 6 -19.46 7.00 34.18
CA SER A 6 -18.52 7.85 33.48
C SER A 6 -17.08 7.54 33.93
N ILE A 7 -16.19 7.26 32.99
CA ILE A 7 -14.74 7.33 33.19
C ILE A 7 -14.24 8.54 32.41
N THR A 8 -13.91 9.59 33.15
CA THR A 8 -13.27 10.83 32.68
C THR A 8 -11.77 10.59 32.51
N PRO A 9 -11.12 11.02 31.42
CA PRO A 9 -9.67 11.19 31.42
C PRO A 9 -9.32 12.61 31.94
N LEU A 10 -8.57 12.66 33.03
CA LEU A 10 -7.83 13.85 33.46
C LEU A 10 -6.80 14.18 32.36
N VAL A 11 -7.03 15.25 31.59
CA VAL A 11 -6.03 15.85 30.71
C VAL A 11 -5.36 16.98 31.49
N PHE A 12 -4.06 16.81 31.72
CA PHE A 12 -3.14 17.81 32.24
C PHE A 12 -3.18 19.07 31.35
N ASN A 13 -3.38 20.23 31.97
CA ASN A 13 -3.28 21.53 31.33
C ASN A 13 -2.07 22.29 31.91
N CYS A 14 -1.53 23.20 31.10
CA CYS A 14 -0.53 24.23 31.42
C CYS A 14 0.94 23.83 31.54
N MET A 15 1.69 24.02 30.44
CA MET A 15 2.84 24.93 30.43
C MET A 15 2.94 25.64 29.07
N LEU A 16 2.46 26.88 29.03
CA LEU A 16 2.93 27.91 28.11
C LEU A 16 3.82 28.85 28.93
N ALA A 17 5.06 29.06 28.48
CA ALA A 17 5.78 30.33 28.42
C ALA A 17 7.29 30.13 28.53
N THR A 18 8.01 30.31 27.42
CA THR A 18 9.30 31.03 27.42
C THR A 18 9.62 31.46 25.99
N PRO A 19 9.75 32.77 25.71
CA PRO A 19 10.23 33.23 24.41
C PRO A 19 11.75 33.30 24.45
N MET A 20 12.45 32.40 23.75
CA MET A 20 13.89 32.51 23.56
C MET A 20 14.18 33.36 22.32
N SER A 21 14.28 34.68 22.51
CA SER A 21 14.93 35.56 21.55
C SER A 21 16.44 35.35 21.63
N ARG A 22 17.08 34.83 20.58
CA ARG A 22 18.53 35.01 20.39
C ARG A 22 18.79 35.64 19.03
N ARG A 23 19.31 36.86 19.11
CA ARG A 23 19.80 37.69 18.01
C ARG A 23 20.92 36.96 17.27
N ILE A 24 20.80 36.89 15.95
CA ILE A 24 21.89 36.55 15.04
C ILE A 24 22.74 37.81 14.85
N GLY A 25 23.99 37.76 15.29
CA GLY A 25 25.03 38.76 14.98
C GLY A 25 25.88 38.32 13.77
N PRO A 26 26.48 39.26 13.01
CA PRO A 26 26.96 38.99 11.67
C PRO A 26 28.35 38.34 11.59
N ILE A 27 28.50 37.51 10.56
CA ILE A 27 29.72 36.86 10.08
C ILE A 27 30.71 37.91 9.56
N LYS A 28 31.92 38.01 10.14
CA LYS A 28 33.12 38.56 9.48
C LYS A 28 34.42 37.91 9.99
N GLN A 29 35.16 37.35 9.03
CA GLN A 29 36.62 37.28 8.89
C GLN A 29 37.46 36.65 10.03
N ILE A 30 38.01 35.45 9.78
CA ILE A 30 39.41 35.13 10.12
C ILE A 30 40.03 34.31 8.97
N LYS A 31 40.88 34.96 8.17
CA LYS A 31 41.88 34.34 7.30
C LYS A 31 43.26 34.71 7.87
N LYS A 32 44.17 33.72 7.90
CA LYS A 32 45.63 33.78 8.10
C LYS A 32 46.17 33.99 9.53
N MET A 33 46.81 32.94 10.05
CA MET A 33 48.22 32.91 10.51
C MET A 33 48.56 31.44 10.83
N LEU A 34 49.36 30.78 9.98
CA LEU A 34 50.83 30.67 10.04
C LEU A 34 51.29 29.44 10.85
N PHE A 35 51.63 28.40 10.09
CA PHE A 35 52.69 27.42 10.29
C PHE A 35 53.45 27.51 11.61
N HIS A 36 53.32 26.49 12.47
CA HIS A 36 54.36 26.10 13.43
C HIS A 36 54.57 24.58 13.42
N ARG A 37 55.79 24.23 12.98
CA ARG A 37 56.64 23.05 13.22
C ARG A 37 56.03 21.84 13.94
N VAL A 38 55.98 20.71 13.22
CA VAL A 38 55.88 19.35 13.78
C VAL A 38 57.30 18.76 13.87
N PRO A 39 57.76 18.18 15.00
CA PRO A 39 59.02 17.46 15.05
C PRO A 39 58.90 16.08 14.42
N GLN A 40 59.93 15.71 13.64
CA GLN A 40 60.09 14.42 12.99
C GLN A 40 60.37 13.29 14.00
N LYS A 41 59.93 12.09 13.60
CA LYS A 41 60.27 10.73 14.09
C LYS A 41 59.31 10.12 15.12
N MET A 42 58.23 9.52 14.58
CA MET A 42 57.59 8.33 15.17
C MET A 42 57.23 7.36 14.02
N PRO A 43 57.51 6.06 14.14
CA PRO A 43 57.32 5.11 13.03
C PRO A 43 55.84 4.93 12.67
N ILE A 44 55.55 5.12 11.37
CA ILE A 44 54.23 5.13 10.72
C ILE A 44 53.46 3.80 10.87
N CYS A 45 54.11 2.71 11.29
CA CYS A 45 53.48 1.39 11.44
C CYS A 45 52.56 1.24 12.67
N VAL A 46 52.66 2.08 13.70
CA VAL A 46 51.84 1.92 14.92
C VAL A 46 50.51 2.68 14.84
N PHE A 47 50.43 3.76 14.07
CA PHE A 47 49.19 4.53 13.90
C PHE A 47 48.18 3.86 12.96
N LEU A 48 48.66 3.07 11.99
CA LEU A 48 47.80 2.30 11.09
C LEU A 48 47.19 1.06 11.75
N ILE A 49 47.79 0.53 12.82
CA ILE A 49 47.24 -0.61 13.57
C ILE A 49 46.15 -0.13 14.56
N VAL A 50 46.30 1.05 15.16
CA VAL A 50 45.29 1.59 16.11
C VAL A 50 44.05 2.14 15.38
N VAL A 51 44.18 2.67 14.16
CA VAL A 51 43.03 3.09 13.33
C VAL A 51 42.33 1.89 12.67
N ALA A 52 43.05 0.78 12.41
CA ALA A 52 42.44 -0.46 11.92
C ALA A 52 41.71 -1.28 13.00
N LEU A 53 41.99 -1.06 14.28
CA LEU A 53 41.34 -1.75 15.41
C LEU A 53 40.17 -0.97 16.04
N ALA A 54 39.91 0.27 15.61
CA ALA A 54 38.75 1.07 16.02
C ALA A 54 37.55 0.99 15.06
N ILE A 55 37.68 0.24 13.94
CA ILE A 55 36.55 -0.16 13.08
C ILE A 55 36.11 -1.58 13.48
N ASN A 56 36.03 -1.85 14.77
CA ASN A 56 35.33 -3.02 15.27
C ASN A 56 33.84 -2.65 15.37
N SER A 57 33.12 -3.03 14.33
CA SER A 57 31.87 -3.77 14.50
C SER A 57 30.91 -3.18 15.53
N SER A 58 30.38 -1.98 15.25
CA SER A 58 28.95 -1.79 15.49
C SER A 58 28.19 -2.62 14.44
N ALA A 59 28.34 -3.95 14.51
CA ALA A 59 27.27 -4.81 14.07
C ALA A 59 26.11 -4.43 14.97
N SER A 60 25.26 -3.52 14.49
CA SER A 60 23.94 -3.33 15.07
C SER A 60 23.41 -4.73 15.27
N GLN A 61 23.26 -5.14 16.53
CA GLN A 61 22.57 -6.37 16.85
C GLN A 61 21.25 -6.28 16.11
N ALA A 62 21.12 -7.06 15.03
CA ALA A 62 19.92 -7.02 14.22
C ALA A 62 18.80 -7.38 15.19
N GLY A 63 17.93 -6.40 15.49
CA GLY A 63 16.77 -6.66 16.33
C GLY A 63 16.01 -7.88 15.81
N PRO A 64 15.22 -8.55 16.65
CA PRO A 64 14.48 -9.74 16.25
C PRO A 64 13.79 -9.54 14.90
N PRO A 65 13.79 -10.55 14.02
CA PRO A 65 13.23 -10.39 12.68
C PRO A 65 11.74 -10.04 12.80
N TYR A 66 11.34 -8.91 12.22
CA TYR A 66 9.94 -8.53 12.06
C TYR A 66 9.29 -9.43 11.01
N LEU A 67 8.94 -10.65 11.41
CA LEU A 67 8.46 -11.70 10.54
C LEU A 67 7.03 -12.09 10.92
N LEU A 68 6.12 -12.00 9.97
CA LEU A 68 4.86 -12.74 10.03
C LEU A 68 5.12 -14.11 9.40
N TRP A 69 4.83 -15.21 10.10
CA TRP A 69 5.05 -16.54 9.53
C TRP A 69 4.03 -17.57 9.97
N TYR A 70 3.83 -18.57 9.10
CA TYR A 70 2.77 -19.56 9.18
C TYR A 70 3.25 -20.91 8.63
N THR A 71 2.69 -21.99 9.15
CA THR A 71 3.03 -23.38 8.80
C THR A 71 2.04 -24.03 7.84
N ASN A 72 1.02 -23.30 7.38
CA ASN A 72 0.03 -23.79 6.43
C ASN A 72 -0.27 -22.70 5.37
N PRO A 73 -0.65 -23.08 4.14
CA PRO A 73 -1.21 -22.14 3.15
C PRO A 73 -2.41 -21.36 3.70
N ALA A 74 -2.66 -20.18 3.14
CA ALA A 74 -3.90 -19.45 3.40
C ALA A 74 -5.08 -20.21 2.80
N SER A 75 -6.11 -20.43 3.61
CA SER A 75 -7.39 -21.02 3.21
C SER A 75 -8.43 -19.96 2.85
N THR A 76 -8.30 -18.77 3.44
CA THR A 76 -9.17 -17.62 3.20
C THR A 76 -8.34 -16.37 2.87
N TRP A 77 -8.99 -15.37 2.27
CA TRP A 77 -8.32 -14.15 1.84
C TRP A 77 -7.64 -13.39 2.99
N THR A 78 -8.26 -13.35 4.17
CA THR A 78 -7.70 -12.67 5.36
C THR A 78 -6.49 -13.39 5.97
N GLU A 79 -6.17 -14.62 5.55
CA GLU A 79 -4.97 -15.33 5.94
C GLU A 79 -3.79 -15.11 4.97
N ALA A 80 -4.06 -14.58 3.76
CA ALA A 80 -3.06 -14.31 2.74
C ALA A 80 -2.15 -13.14 3.13
N MET A 81 -0.92 -13.12 2.60
CA MET A 81 0.06 -12.09 2.94
C MET A 81 -0.07 -10.90 1.99
N PRO A 82 -0.36 -9.69 2.49
CA PRO A 82 -0.43 -8.49 1.65
C PRO A 82 0.99 -8.08 1.24
N ILE A 83 1.19 -7.79 -0.04
CA ILE A 83 2.34 -7.07 -0.58
C ILE A 83 1.85 -5.89 -1.42
N GLY A 84 2.61 -4.81 -1.49
CA GLY A 84 2.24 -3.67 -2.30
C GLY A 84 3.38 -2.67 -2.50
N ASN A 85 3.26 -1.85 -3.55
CA ASN A 85 4.24 -0.81 -3.87
C ASN A 85 3.64 0.61 -3.83
N GLY A 86 2.50 0.77 -3.15
CA GLY A 86 1.65 1.96 -3.18
C GLY A 86 0.56 1.89 -4.26
N ARG A 87 0.88 1.34 -5.44
CA ARG A 87 -0.02 1.31 -6.61
C ARG A 87 -0.57 -0.09 -6.91
N LEU A 88 0.35 -1.05 -7.09
CA LEU A 88 0.05 -2.46 -7.29
C LEU A 88 0.03 -3.17 -5.94
N GLY A 89 -1.02 -3.97 -5.72
CA GLY A 89 -1.17 -4.82 -4.55
C GLY A 89 -1.34 -6.29 -4.95
N ALA A 90 -0.88 -7.19 -4.08
CA ALA A 90 -1.30 -8.58 -4.16
C ALA A 90 -1.46 -9.22 -2.78
N MET A 91 -2.38 -10.18 -2.69
CA MET A 91 -2.55 -11.06 -1.54
C MET A 91 -2.03 -12.45 -1.91
N VAL A 92 -0.97 -12.90 -1.23
CA VAL A 92 -0.24 -14.13 -1.54
C VAL A 92 -0.73 -15.29 -0.66
N PHE A 93 -1.33 -16.32 -1.26
CA PHE A 93 -1.95 -17.42 -0.53
C PHE A 93 -0.96 -18.50 -0.10
N GLY A 94 0.03 -18.82 -0.94
CA GLY A 94 1.07 -19.80 -0.63
C GLY A 94 0.67 -21.26 -0.85
N GLY A 95 -0.37 -21.57 -1.64
CA GLY A 95 -0.82 -22.95 -1.87
C GLY A 95 0.23 -23.83 -2.57
N VAL A 96 0.26 -25.13 -2.28
CA VAL A 96 1.31 -26.05 -2.79
C VAL A 96 0.98 -26.53 -4.21
N THR A 97 -0.23 -27.04 -4.42
CA THR A 97 -0.72 -27.51 -5.74
C THR A 97 -1.26 -26.38 -6.59
N GLN A 98 -1.80 -25.35 -5.96
CA GLN A 98 -2.30 -24.15 -6.62
C GLN A 98 -1.92 -22.91 -5.82
N GLU A 99 -1.07 -22.07 -6.39
CA GLU A 99 -0.82 -20.73 -5.87
C GLU A 99 -1.90 -19.78 -6.38
N ARG A 100 -2.27 -18.83 -5.52
CA ARG A 100 -3.18 -17.72 -5.84
C ARG A 100 -2.52 -16.42 -5.41
N LEU A 101 -2.30 -15.53 -6.36
CA LEU A 101 -2.03 -14.12 -6.10
C LEU A 101 -3.29 -13.35 -6.50
N GLN A 102 -4.06 -12.91 -5.52
CA GLN A 102 -5.16 -11.97 -5.80
C GLN A 102 -4.55 -10.58 -6.02
N LEU A 103 -4.92 -9.90 -7.10
CA LEU A 103 -4.26 -8.70 -7.63
C LEU A 103 -5.13 -7.46 -7.50
N ASN A 104 -4.47 -6.32 -7.24
CA ASN A 104 -5.07 -5.01 -7.17
C ASN A 104 -4.23 -3.95 -7.89
N GLU A 105 -4.91 -2.91 -8.37
CA GLU A 105 -4.33 -1.68 -8.90
C GLU A 105 -5.16 -0.54 -8.30
N ASP A 106 -4.52 0.44 -7.65
CA ASP A 106 -5.15 1.46 -6.79
C ASP A 106 -6.16 2.38 -7.51
N THR A 107 -6.12 2.46 -8.84
CA THR A 107 -7.04 3.26 -9.67
C THR A 107 -8.16 2.44 -10.31
N LEU A 108 -8.28 1.13 -10.03
CA LEU A 108 -9.38 0.31 -10.53
C LEU A 108 -10.65 0.43 -9.68
N TRP A 109 -11.49 1.38 -10.05
CA TRP A 109 -12.78 1.64 -9.42
C TRP A 109 -13.93 1.41 -10.39
N ALA A 110 -15.13 1.16 -9.86
CA ALA A 110 -16.35 1.17 -10.65
C ALA A 110 -16.67 2.59 -11.17
N GLY A 111 -17.58 2.65 -12.14
CA GLY A 111 -18.15 3.90 -12.63
C GLY A 111 -17.21 4.70 -13.54
N SER A 112 -17.47 6.00 -13.59
CA SER A 112 -16.82 6.99 -14.44
C SER A 112 -16.93 8.37 -13.77
N PRO A 113 -16.24 9.41 -14.26
CA PRO A 113 -16.42 10.76 -13.74
C PRO A 113 -17.91 11.15 -13.69
N TYR A 114 -18.36 11.63 -12.55
CA TYR A 114 -19.77 11.98 -12.30
C TYR A 114 -19.88 13.18 -11.36
N ASP A 115 -21.04 13.85 -11.37
CA ASP A 115 -21.36 14.95 -10.47
C ASP A 115 -22.41 14.49 -9.42
N PRO A 116 -22.04 14.38 -8.13
CA PRO A 116 -22.96 13.92 -7.09
C PRO A 116 -23.91 15.01 -6.57
N ILE A 117 -23.81 16.25 -7.06
CA ILE A 117 -24.58 17.39 -6.53
C ILE A 117 -26.08 17.18 -6.76
N ASN A 118 -26.86 17.30 -5.68
CA ASN A 118 -28.31 17.28 -5.75
C ASN A 118 -28.84 18.69 -6.02
N PRO A 119 -29.49 18.96 -7.18
CA PRO A 119 -29.93 20.31 -7.54
C PRO A 119 -30.98 20.88 -6.58
N LEU A 120 -31.68 20.03 -5.83
CA LEU A 120 -32.69 20.44 -4.85
C LEU A 120 -32.10 20.94 -3.53
N ALA A 121 -30.80 20.72 -3.29
CA ALA A 121 -30.17 21.01 -2.00
C ALA A 121 -30.19 22.51 -1.70
N ARG A 122 -29.98 23.34 -2.72
CA ARG A 122 -29.94 24.81 -2.62
C ARG A 122 -31.20 25.40 -1.98
N GLU A 123 -32.36 24.95 -2.42
CA GLU A 123 -33.66 25.44 -1.94
C GLU A 123 -34.05 24.82 -0.60
N ALA A 124 -33.66 23.57 -0.37
CA ALA A 124 -34.03 22.83 0.84
C ALA A 124 -33.22 23.24 2.08
N LEU A 125 -31.96 23.66 1.92
CA LEU A 125 -31.07 23.96 3.05
C LEU A 125 -31.55 25.09 3.97
N PRO A 126 -32.04 26.25 3.47
CA PRO A 126 -32.62 27.29 4.32
C PRO A 126 -33.82 26.79 5.13
N GLN A 127 -34.71 26.00 4.50
CA GLN A 127 -35.87 25.42 5.15
C GLN A 127 -35.47 24.41 6.23
N ALA A 128 -34.46 23.57 5.96
CA ALA A 128 -33.93 22.63 6.94
C ALA A 128 -33.36 23.36 8.16
N ARG A 129 -32.62 24.46 7.96
CA ARG A 129 -32.10 25.31 9.05
C ARG A 129 -33.24 25.92 9.87
N GLN A 130 -34.30 26.42 9.23
CA GLN A 130 -35.48 26.94 9.91
C GLN A 130 -36.15 25.85 10.78
N LEU A 131 -36.37 24.66 10.22
CA LEU A 131 -36.96 23.54 10.97
C LEU A 131 -36.11 23.14 12.18
N ILE A 132 -34.78 23.17 12.07
CA ILE A 132 -33.88 22.91 13.22
C ILE A 132 -34.05 24.01 14.28
N ASN A 133 -34.08 25.28 13.90
CA ASN A 133 -34.26 26.40 14.84
C ASN A 133 -35.61 26.37 15.56
N GLU A 134 -36.66 25.84 14.91
CA GLU A 134 -37.98 25.63 15.49
C GLU A 134 -38.09 24.33 16.32
N GLY A 135 -37.00 23.57 16.49
CA GLY A 135 -37.00 22.30 17.23
C GLY A 135 -37.66 21.13 16.48
N LYS A 136 -37.98 21.29 15.18
CA LYS A 136 -38.67 20.29 14.33
C LYS A 136 -37.68 19.31 13.69
N TYR A 137 -36.85 18.66 14.50
CA TYR A 137 -35.72 17.85 14.03
C TYR A 137 -36.10 16.71 13.06
N ARG A 138 -37.21 16.02 13.31
CA ARG A 138 -37.67 14.94 12.41
C ARG A 138 -38.05 15.46 11.03
N GLN A 139 -38.70 16.62 10.96
CA GLN A 139 -39.06 17.25 9.68
C GLN A 139 -37.81 17.72 8.94
N ALA A 140 -36.85 18.32 9.65
CA ALA A 140 -35.55 18.68 9.09
C ALA A 140 -34.80 17.46 8.54
N ALA A 141 -34.72 16.37 9.31
CA ALA A 141 -34.06 15.14 8.88
C ALA A 141 -34.69 14.54 7.61
N ASN A 142 -36.02 14.51 7.54
CA ASN A 142 -36.75 14.04 6.36
C ASN A 142 -36.46 14.93 5.13
N LEU A 143 -36.48 16.25 5.30
CA LEU A 143 -36.18 17.20 4.23
C LEU A 143 -34.75 17.06 3.71
N ILE A 144 -33.77 16.97 4.62
CA ILE A 144 -32.35 16.75 4.28
C ILE A 144 -32.19 15.45 3.49
N SER A 145 -32.75 14.36 4.02
CA SER A 145 -32.67 13.03 3.40
C SER A 145 -33.23 13.03 1.97
N ALA A 146 -34.36 13.71 1.75
CA ALA A 146 -35.03 13.73 0.46
C ALA A 146 -34.38 14.67 -0.57
N ARG A 147 -33.88 15.83 -0.13
CA ARG A 147 -33.54 16.95 -1.02
C ARG A 147 -32.10 17.45 -0.95
N VAL A 148 -31.35 17.13 0.10
CA VAL A 148 -29.97 17.63 0.29
C VAL A 148 -28.91 16.58 -0.02
N MET A 149 -29.19 15.31 0.28
CA MET A 149 -28.23 14.22 0.08
C MET A 149 -27.79 14.06 -1.38
N ALA A 150 -26.55 13.61 -1.57
CA ALA A 150 -25.92 13.37 -2.87
C ALA A 150 -26.71 12.39 -3.76
N ARG A 151 -26.54 12.51 -5.08
CA ARG A 151 -27.13 11.62 -6.08
C ARG A 151 -26.07 11.20 -7.12
N PRO A 152 -25.64 9.93 -7.14
CA PRO A 152 -26.00 8.86 -6.21
C PRO A 152 -25.51 9.13 -4.77
N LEU A 153 -26.15 8.46 -3.80
CA LEU A 153 -25.86 8.63 -2.37
C LEU A 153 -24.48 8.08 -1.98
N SER A 154 -24.03 7.05 -2.67
CA SER A 154 -22.76 6.35 -2.39
C SER A 154 -21.72 6.66 -3.48
N GLN A 155 -20.46 6.73 -3.05
CA GLN A 155 -19.31 6.72 -3.96
C GLN A 155 -19.20 5.36 -4.68
N MET A 156 -18.50 5.36 -5.81
CA MET A 156 -18.22 4.13 -6.53
C MET A 156 -17.32 3.18 -5.69
N PRO A 157 -17.55 1.86 -5.73
CA PRO A 157 -16.69 0.91 -5.03
C PRO A 157 -15.33 0.72 -5.70
N TYR A 158 -14.28 0.50 -4.89
CA TYR A 158 -12.99 -0.02 -5.33
C TYR A 158 -13.14 -1.50 -5.76
N GLN A 159 -12.38 -1.95 -6.76
CA GLN A 159 -12.57 -3.28 -7.36
C GLN A 159 -11.26 -4.07 -7.50
N THR A 160 -11.36 -5.39 -7.38
CA THR A 160 -10.25 -6.33 -7.62
C THR A 160 -9.85 -6.34 -9.08
N VAL A 161 -8.56 -6.46 -9.42
CA VAL A 161 -8.14 -6.79 -10.80
C VAL A 161 -8.57 -8.22 -11.12
N GLY A 162 -8.44 -9.13 -10.15
CA GLY A 162 -8.69 -10.56 -10.29
C GLY A 162 -7.60 -11.37 -9.62
N ASP A 163 -7.34 -12.55 -10.15
CA ASP A 163 -6.44 -13.55 -9.61
C ASP A 163 -5.46 -14.05 -10.67
N LEU A 164 -4.19 -14.16 -10.31
CA LEU A 164 -3.22 -15.01 -11.00
C LEU A 164 -3.16 -16.36 -10.29
N PHE A 165 -3.45 -17.42 -11.03
CA PHE A 165 -3.32 -18.80 -10.56
C PHE A 165 -2.11 -19.47 -11.18
N LEU A 166 -1.34 -20.18 -10.34
CA LEU A 166 -0.30 -21.09 -10.81
C LEU A 166 -0.64 -22.51 -10.34
N LYS A 167 -0.97 -23.38 -11.28
CA LYS A 167 -1.25 -24.79 -11.02
C LYS A 167 0.02 -25.62 -11.20
N PHE A 168 0.49 -26.23 -10.12
CA PHE A 168 1.65 -27.11 -10.09
C PHE A 168 1.20 -28.57 -10.21
N PRO A 169 2.10 -29.49 -10.61
CA PRO A 169 1.87 -30.93 -10.48
C PRO A 169 1.51 -31.29 -9.04
N GLU A 170 0.57 -32.21 -8.87
CA GLU A 170 0.16 -32.70 -7.56
C GLU A 170 1.26 -33.59 -6.98
N PRO A 171 1.85 -33.22 -5.83
CA PRO A 171 2.88 -34.03 -5.19
C PRO A 171 2.25 -35.17 -4.39
N LYS A 172 3.00 -36.26 -4.18
CA LYS A 172 2.55 -37.36 -3.31
C LYS A 172 2.74 -37.02 -1.84
N ASP A 173 3.90 -36.45 -1.52
CA ASP A 173 4.29 -36.07 -0.16
C ASP A 173 4.69 -34.61 -0.08
N VAL A 174 4.25 -33.92 0.98
CA VAL A 174 4.62 -32.53 1.29
C VAL A 174 5.08 -32.41 2.73
N SER A 175 6.22 -31.76 2.94
CA SER A 175 6.79 -31.50 4.28
C SER A 175 7.50 -30.15 4.36
N ASN A 176 7.91 -29.77 5.56
CA ASN A 176 8.70 -28.54 5.83
C ASN A 176 8.07 -27.26 5.26
N TYR A 177 6.74 -27.20 5.22
CA TYR A 177 6.03 -26.04 4.71
C TYR A 177 6.20 -24.84 5.66
N LYS A 178 6.57 -23.70 5.10
CA LYS A 178 6.57 -22.40 5.76
C LYS A 178 6.22 -21.31 4.76
N ARG A 179 5.36 -20.38 5.15
CA ARG A 179 5.19 -19.09 4.48
C ARG A 179 5.46 -17.95 5.44
N GLU A 180 6.10 -16.90 4.95
CA GLU A 180 6.52 -15.78 5.76
C GLU A 180 6.46 -14.46 4.98
N LEU A 181 6.17 -13.36 5.67
CA LEU A 181 6.30 -12.00 5.18
C LEU A 181 7.33 -11.29 6.07
N ASP A 182 8.49 -10.99 5.50
CA ASP A 182 9.57 -10.29 6.18
C ASP A 182 9.38 -8.78 6.02
N LEU A 183 9.03 -8.11 7.12
CA LEU A 183 8.81 -6.67 7.13
C LEU A 183 10.11 -5.87 6.98
N ASN A 184 11.29 -6.47 7.15
CA ASN A 184 12.56 -5.76 6.88
C ASN A 184 12.87 -5.64 5.40
N THR A 185 12.30 -6.52 4.57
CA THR A 185 12.58 -6.57 3.13
C THR A 185 11.33 -6.36 2.26
N ALA A 186 10.14 -6.41 2.84
CA ALA A 186 8.86 -6.44 2.13
C ALA A 186 8.81 -7.56 1.09
N ILE A 187 9.29 -8.75 1.47
CA ILE A 187 9.27 -9.96 0.63
C ILE A 187 8.45 -11.03 1.33
N ALA A 188 7.44 -11.53 0.63
CA ALA A 188 6.75 -12.76 0.98
C ALA A 188 7.54 -13.95 0.46
N ARG A 189 7.80 -14.95 1.30
CA ARG A 189 8.51 -16.18 0.95
C ARG A 189 7.68 -17.40 1.31
N ILE A 190 7.67 -18.39 0.42
CA ILE A 190 7.07 -19.70 0.68
C ILE A 190 8.11 -20.78 0.39
N THR A 191 8.33 -21.69 1.32
CA THR A 191 9.25 -22.82 1.21
C THR A 191 8.54 -24.11 1.61
N TYR A 192 8.75 -25.17 0.85
CA TYR A 192 8.24 -26.51 1.18
C TYR A 192 9.05 -27.57 0.43
N THR A 193 9.04 -28.79 0.93
CA THR A 193 9.58 -29.96 0.24
C THR A 193 8.43 -30.77 -0.33
N ALA A 194 8.46 -31.05 -1.62
CA ALA A 194 7.50 -31.90 -2.32
C ALA A 194 8.24 -32.99 -3.09
N ASP A 195 7.90 -34.26 -2.84
CA ASP A 195 8.54 -35.45 -3.44
C ASP A 195 10.09 -35.40 -3.37
N GLY A 196 10.62 -34.96 -2.22
CA GLY A 196 12.06 -34.85 -1.99
C GLY A 196 12.76 -33.71 -2.75
N VAL A 197 12.02 -32.72 -3.26
CA VAL A 197 12.53 -31.50 -3.89
C VAL A 197 12.09 -30.29 -3.05
N THR A 198 13.03 -29.44 -2.65
CA THR A 198 12.70 -28.20 -1.93
C THR A 198 12.40 -27.08 -2.93
N TYR A 199 11.19 -26.55 -2.86
CA TYR A 199 10.74 -25.40 -3.64
C TYR A 199 10.79 -24.12 -2.80
N THR A 200 11.14 -23.02 -3.44
CA THR A 200 11.11 -21.68 -2.85
C THR A 200 10.43 -20.71 -3.79
N ARG A 201 9.50 -19.93 -3.25
CA ARG A 201 8.86 -18.80 -3.91
C ARG A 201 9.17 -17.52 -3.16
N GLU A 202 9.54 -16.47 -3.88
CA GLU A 202 9.72 -15.12 -3.32
C GLU A 202 8.87 -14.14 -4.12
N VAL A 203 8.02 -13.36 -3.45
CA VAL A 203 7.07 -12.41 -4.03
C VAL A 203 7.25 -11.03 -3.41
N PHE A 204 7.34 -10.00 -4.23
CA PHE A 204 7.38 -8.61 -3.79
C PHE A 204 6.82 -7.66 -4.85
N ALA A 205 6.31 -6.51 -4.42
CA ALA A 205 5.86 -5.44 -5.30
C ALA A 205 6.94 -4.34 -5.34
N SER A 206 7.65 -4.20 -6.45
CA SER A 206 8.73 -3.22 -6.60
C SER A 206 8.17 -1.85 -6.96
N ALA A 207 8.36 -0.85 -6.10
CA ALA A 207 8.07 0.54 -6.42
C ALA A 207 9.02 1.11 -7.49
N PRO A 208 10.36 0.90 -7.42
CA PRO A 208 11.29 1.39 -8.45
C PRO A 208 11.04 0.85 -9.86
N ASP A 209 10.51 -0.39 -9.97
CA ASP A 209 10.28 -1.05 -11.25
C ASP A 209 8.80 -1.06 -11.67
N ASN A 210 7.88 -0.68 -10.78
CA ASN A 210 6.44 -0.66 -11.02
C ASN A 210 5.87 -2.02 -11.48
N VAL A 211 6.38 -3.11 -10.91
CA VAL A 211 5.92 -4.49 -11.17
C VAL A 211 5.87 -5.29 -9.88
N ILE A 212 4.95 -6.25 -9.80
CA ILE A 212 5.03 -7.36 -8.85
C ILE A 212 5.97 -8.42 -9.47
N VAL A 213 6.88 -8.94 -8.67
CA VAL A 213 7.85 -9.95 -9.06
C VAL A 213 7.60 -11.21 -8.25
N LEU A 214 7.42 -12.34 -8.92
CA LEU A 214 7.39 -13.66 -8.31
C LEU A 214 8.54 -14.51 -8.89
N ARG A 215 9.44 -14.96 -8.03
CA ARG A 215 10.45 -15.98 -8.38
C ARG A 215 10.00 -17.33 -7.86
N ILE A 216 10.16 -18.37 -8.69
CA ILE A 216 9.97 -19.76 -8.34
C ILE A 216 11.28 -20.50 -8.64
N SER A 217 11.82 -21.21 -7.66
CA SER A 217 13.01 -22.06 -7.82
C SER A 217 12.87 -23.36 -7.05
N ALA A 218 13.68 -24.34 -7.45
CA ALA A 218 13.82 -25.63 -6.78
C ALA A 218 15.30 -25.95 -6.56
N ASP A 219 15.60 -26.82 -5.61
CA ASP A 219 16.96 -27.31 -5.33
C ASP A 219 17.43 -28.42 -6.27
N LYS A 220 16.53 -28.98 -7.11
CA LYS A 220 16.88 -29.91 -8.19
C LYS A 220 16.71 -29.26 -9.57
N PRO A 221 17.61 -29.57 -10.53
CA PRO A 221 17.50 -29.07 -11.89
C PRO A 221 16.21 -29.58 -12.54
N ARG A 222 15.64 -28.75 -13.42
CA ARG A 222 14.45 -29.07 -14.22
C ARG A 222 13.21 -29.49 -13.41
N ALA A 223 13.09 -29.06 -12.15
CA ALA A 223 11.96 -29.42 -11.30
C ALA A 223 10.78 -28.42 -11.37
N VAL A 224 10.99 -27.20 -11.88
CA VAL A 224 9.93 -26.17 -11.92
C VAL A 224 9.02 -26.40 -13.13
N SER A 225 7.78 -26.82 -12.89
CA SER A 225 6.72 -26.94 -13.88
C SER A 225 5.40 -26.42 -13.32
N PHE A 226 4.64 -25.66 -14.10
CA PHE A 226 3.33 -25.14 -13.72
C PHE A 226 2.57 -24.58 -14.94
N THR A 227 1.26 -24.44 -14.80
CA THR A 227 0.41 -23.68 -15.71
C THR A 227 -0.03 -22.38 -15.04
N ALA A 228 0.23 -21.25 -15.68
CA ALA A 228 -0.25 -19.94 -15.27
C ALA A 228 -1.53 -19.58 -16.04
N SER A 229 -2.51 -19.04 -15.32
CA SER A 229 -3.74 -18.47 -15.89
C SER A 229 -4.21 -17.29 -15.03
N MET A 230 -5.07 -16.45 -15.58
CA MET A 230 -5.72 -15.37 -14.82
C MET A 230 -7.23 -15.51 -14.85
N GLN A 231 -7.89 -15.07 -13.78
CA GLN A 231 -9.36 -15.02 -13.69
C GLN A 231 -9.79 -13.72 -13.01
N THR A 232 -11.00 -13.24 -13.31
CA THR A 232 -11.55 -12.05 -12.67
C THR A 232 -13.07 -12.16 -12.61
N PRO A 233 -13.72 -11.61 -11.56
CA PRO A 233 -15.18 -11.50 -11.52
C PRO A 233 -15.73 -10.47 -12.54
N MET A 234 -14.87 -9.68 -13.19
CA MET A 234 -15.27 -8.73 -14.23
C MET A 234 -15.52 -9.39 -15.59
N LYS A 235 -16.27 -8.68 -16.44
CA LYS A 235 -16.29 -8.96 -17.87
C LYS A 235 -14.92 -8.58 -18.45
N ALA A 236 -14.12 -9.58 -18.79
CA ALA A 236 -12.77 -9.42 -19.28
C ALA A 236 -12.43 -10.49 -20.32
N THR A 237 -11.43 -10.20 -21.14
CA THR A 237 -10.79 -11.17 -22.03
C THR A 237 -9.45 -11.57 -21.43
N VAL A 238 -9.13 -12.87 -21.48
CA VAL A 238 -7.80 -13.40 -21.13
C VAL A 238 -7.23 -14.10 -22.35
N GLU A 239 -6.01 -13.73 -22.73
CA GLU A 239 -5.31 -14.31 -23.86
C GLU A 239 -3.79 -14.30 -23.66
N THR A 240 -3.05 -14.94 -24.55
CA THR A 240 -1.58 -14.84 -24.62
C THR A 240 -1.13 -13.82 -25.68
N ASP A 241 -0.02 -13.16 -25.40
CA ASP A 241 0.69 -12.28 -26.33
C ASP A 241 2.12 -12.80 -26.53
N GLY A 242 2.43 -13.13 -27.78
CA GLY A 242 3.66 -13.82 -28.14
C GLY A 242 3.77 -15.19 -27.47
N LYS A 243 4.96 -15.51 -26.97
CA LYS A 243 5.28 -16.85 -26.42
C LYS A 243 5.32 -16.90 -24.90
N ASP A 244 5.28 -15.76 -24.24
CA ASP A 244 5.71 -15.65 -22.84
C ASP A 244 4.89 -14.70 -21.97
N THR A 245 3.80 -14.12 -22.49
CA THR A 245 3.01 -13.12 -21.77
C THR A 245 1.53 -13.50 -21.78
N LEU A 246 0.90 -13.48 -20.60
CA LEU A 246 -0.57 -13.48 -20.47
C LEU A 246 -1.06 -12.06 -20.36
N ILE A 247 -2.23 -11.78 -20.93
CA ILE A 247 -2.92 -10.51 -20.87
C ILE A 247 -4.35 -10.73 -20.39
N MET A 248 -4.80 -9.88 -19.47
CA MET A 248 -6.20 -9.70 -19.10
C MET A 248 -6.60 -8.26 -19.39
N ARG A 249 -7.67 -8.05 -20.14
CA ARG A 249 -8.23 -6.73 -20.44
C ARG A 249 -9.69 -6.68 -20.03
N GLY A 250 -10.11 -5.57 -19.44
CA GLY A 250 -11.50 -5.37 -19.09
C GLY A 250 -11.82 -3.91 -18.81
N VAL A 251 -13.03 -3.70 -18.29
CA VAL A 251 -13.52 -2.41 -17.85
C VAL A 251 -14.08 -2.55 -16.44
N GLY A 252 -13.84 -1.55 -15.59
CA GLY A 252 -14.42 -1.44 -14.26
C GLY A 252 -15.95 -1.56 -14.31
N GLY A 253 -16.53 -2.05 -13.22
CA GLY A 253 -17.96 -2.31 -13.11
C GLY A 253 -18.81 -1.04 -13.16
N THR A 254 -20.12 -1.21 -13.41
CA THR A 254 -21.13 -0.15 -13.26
C THR A 254 -21.68 -0.21 -11.83
N ALA A 255 -21.80 0.94 -11.16
CA ALA A 255 -22.34 1.00 -9.80
C ALA A 255 -23.21 2.24 -9.62
N HIS A 256 -24.27 2.11 -8.82
CA HIS A 256 -25.20 3.20 -8.47
C HIS A 256 -25.71 4.03 -9.68
N GLY A 257 -25.93 3.37 -10.83
CA GLY A 257 -26.39 4.02 -12.07
C GLY A 257 -25.31 4.74 -12.87
N ILE A 258 -24.05 4.73 -12.41
CA ILE A 258 -22.91 5.31 -13.12
C ILE A 258 -22.19 4.20 -13.88
N GLN A 259 -22.16 4.33 -15.21
CA GLN A 259 -21.51 3.36 -16.10
C GLN A 259 -20.01 3.28 -15.83
N GLY A 260 -19.48 2.06 -15.78
CA GLY A 260 -18.05 1.77 -15.74
C GLY A 260 -17.33 2.20 -17.02
N LYS A 261 -16.32 3.07 -16.90
CA LYS A 261 -15.46 3.51 -18.04
C LYS A 261 -13.96 3.39 -17.77
N ILE A 262 -13.56 2.87 -16.61
CA ILE A 262 -12.16 2.61 -16.31
C ILE A 262 -11.72 1.33 -17.02
N ASN A 263 -11.16 1.47 -18.23
CA ASN A 263 -10.47 0.37 -18.89
C ASN A 263 -9.23 -0.01 -18.09
N TYR A 264 -8.93 -1.31 -17.98
CA TYR A 264 -7.73 -1.80 -17.34
C TYR A 264 -7.09 -2.93 -18.15
N GLU A 265 -5.79 -3.08 -17.94
CA GLU A 265 -5.02 -4.19 -18.47
C GLU A 265 -4.08 -4.71 -17.39
N ALA A 266 -4.01 -6.03 -17.25
CA ALA A 266 -3.01 -6.74 -16.46
C ALA A 266 -2.23 -7.68 -17.36
N ARG A 267 -0.90 -7.71 -17.19
CA ARG A 267 -0.01 -8.61 -17.92
C ARG A 267 0.90 -9.38 -16.98
N VAL A 268 1.16 -10.63 -17.33
CA VAL A 268 2.09 -11.52 -16.65
C VAL A 268 3.10 -12.04 -17.65
N LYS A 269 4.34 -11.54 -17.59
CA LYS A 269 5.45 -12.01 -18.41
C LYS A 269 6.26 -13.05 -17.65
N ILE A 270 6.51 -14.20 -18.26
CA ILE A 270 7.27 -15.30 -17.65
C ILE A 270 8.66 -15.41 -18.29
N LEU A 271 9.69 -15.32 -17.46
CA LEU A 271 11.09 -15.52 -17.85
C LEU A 271 11.59 -16.82 -17.21
N THR A 272 12.06 -17.79 -18.00
CA THR A 272 12.57 -19.07 -17.48
C THR A 272 14.08 -19.18 -17.64
N LYS A 273 14.71 -19.93 -16.72
CA LYS A 273 16.06 -20.47 -16.90
C LYS A 273 15.96 -21.97 -17.17
N GLY A 274 16.24 -22.36 -18.41
CA GLY A 274 16.03 -23.74 -18.87
C GLY A 274 14.54 -24.09 -18.98
N GLY A 275 14.28 -25.35 -19.33
CA GLY A 275 12.92 -25.86 -19.54
C GLY A 275 12.28 -25.33 -20.83
N ARG A 276 10.97 -25.52 -20.94
CA ARG A 276 10.14 -25.09 -22.06
C ARG A 276 8.98 -24.23 -21.57
N LEU A 277 8.68 -23.15 -22.28
CA LEU A 277 7.53 -22.29 -22.07
C LEU A 277 6.65 -22.33 -23.33
N ILE A 278 5.37 -22.66 -23.16
CA ILE A 278 4.38 -22.74 -24.24
C ILE A 278 3.22 -21.79 -23.93
N ALA A 279 2.83 -21.01 -24.92
CA ALA A 279 1.60 -20.23 -24.90
C ALA A 279 0.44 -21.06 -25.49
N ASN A 280 -0.63 -21.19 -24.72
CA ASN A 280 -1.94 -21.62 -25.19
C ASN A 280 -2.81 -20.38 -25.45
N LYS A 281 -4.09 -20.55 -25.73
CA LYS A 281 -5.01 -19.41 -25.96
C LYS A 281 -5.05 -18.45 -24.77
N ASP A 282 -5.18 -18.96 -23.55
CA ASP A 282 -5.49 -18.20 -22.32
C ASP A 282 -4.60 -18.60 -21.12
N SER A 283 -3.53 -19.36 -21.37
CA SER A 283 -2.63 -19.89 -20.36
C SER A 283 -1.20 -20.03 -20.85
N LEU A 284 -0.23 -19.97 -19.92
CA LEU A 284 1.18 -20.24 -20.18
C LEU A 284 1.62 -21.48 -19.41
N VAL A 285 2.26 -22.42 -20.09
CA VAL A 285 2.74 -23.69 -19.50
C VAL A 285 4.26 -23.70 -19.43
N VAL A 286 4.80 -23.76 -18.23
CA VAL A 286 6.22 -23.98 -17.95
C VAL A 286 6.45 -25.46 -17.67
N THR A 287 7.42 -26.07 -18.33
CA THR A 287 7.82 -27.47 -18.10
C THR A 287 9.31 -27.60 -17.91
N GLY A 288 9.72 -28.18 -16.79
CA GLY A 288 11.09 -28.62 -16.53
C GLY A 288 12.11 -27.48 -16.49
N ALA A 289 11.75 -26.31 -15.97
CA ALA A 289 12.67 -25.19 -15.78
C ALA A 289 13.50 -25.36 -14.50
N ASN A 290 14.66 -24.70 -14.42
CA ASN A 290 15.42 -24.59 -13.18
C ASN A 290 14.86 -23.48 -12.28
N GLN A 291 14.36 -22.42 -12.91
CA GLN A 291 13.79 -21.24 -12.26
C GLN A 291 12.81 -20.58 -13.21
N ALA A 292 11.74 -20.00 -12.67
CA ALA A 292 10.88 -19.06 -13.37
C ALA A 292 10.80 -17.73 -12.60
N VAL A 293 10.75 -16.63 -13.33
CA VAL A 293 10.49 -15.28 -12.80
C VAL A 293 9.29 -14.72 -13.55
N LEU A 294 8.24 -14.40 -12.81
CA LEU A 294 7.04 -13.77 -13.32
C LEU A 294 7.13 -12.28 -13.00
N LEU A 295 6.96 -11.44 -14.02
CA LEU A 295 6.83 -10.00 -13.91
C LEU A 295 5.36 -9.67 -14.19
N ILE A 296 4.70 -9.09 -13.19
CA ILE A 296 3.26 -8.84 -13.18
C ILE A 296 3.06 -7.33 -13.11
N ALA A 297 2.32 -6.78 -14.05
CA ALA A 297 1.98 -5.36 -14.08
C ALA A 297 0.52 -5.19 -14.43
N ALA A 298 -0.13 -4.22 -13.81
CA ALA A 298 -1.46 -3.76 -14.19
C ALA A 298 -1.45 -2.24 -14.28
N ALA A 299 -2.38 -1.68 -15.05
CA ALA A 299 -2.67 -0.26 -15.09
C ALA A 299 -4.13 -0.05 -15.54
N THR A 300 -4.64 1.16 -15.30
CA THR A 300 -5.93 1.58 -15.82
C THR A 300 -5.80 2.76 -16.79
N SER A 301 -6.93 3.14 -17.36
CA SER A 301 -7.10 4.36 -18.16
C SER A 301 -7.29 5.62 -17.31
N TYR A 302 -7.32 5.51 -15.98
CA TYR A 302 -7.39 6.66 -15.08
C TYR A 302 -6.14 7.56 -15.24
N LYS A 303 -6.36 8.87 -15.37
CA LYS A 303 -5.31 9.89 -15.28
C LYS A 303 -5.58 10.87 -14.14
N ARG A 304 -6.84 11.24 -13.95
CA ARG A 304 -7.32 12.21 -12.96
C ARG A 304 -8.81 11.97 -12.69
N PHE A 305 -9.36 12.58 -11.64
CA PHE A 305 -10.78 12.47 -11.27
C PHE A 305 -11.79 12.78 -12.40
N ASP A 306 -11.40 13.54 -13.43
CA ASP A 306 -12.22 13.93 -14.59
C ASP A 306 -11.68 13.43 -15.94
N ASP A 307 -10.59 12.65 -15.94
CA ASP A 307 -9.95 12.15 -17.16
C ASP A 307 -9.62 10.65 -17.05
N VAL A 308 -10.32 9.86 -17.87
CA VAL A 308 -10.18 8.40 -18.00
C VAL A 308 -9.72 7.99 -19.40
N SER A 309 -8.98 8.87 -20.09
CA SER A 309 -8.47 8.67 -21.46
C SER A 309 -7.08 8.02 -21.52
N GLY A 310 -6.60 7.46 -20.42
CA GLY A 310 -5.32 6.75 -20.35
C GLY A 310 -5.27 5.49 -21.21
N ASP A 311 -4.06 5.12 -21.58
CA ASP A 311 -3.76 3.91 -22.32
C ASP A 311 -3.11 2.88 -21.37
N PRO A 312 -3.90 1.99 -20.75
CA PRO A 312 -3.37 0.98 -19.83
C PRO A 312 -2.41 0.01 -20.54
N GLU A 313 -2.62 -0.29 -21.82
CA GLU A 313 -1.76 -1.19 -22.59
C GLU A 313 -0.35 -0.61 -22.72
N ALA A 314 -0.23 0.64 -23.15
CA ALA A 314 1.07 1.29 -23.29
C ALA A 314 1.82 1.39 -21.95
N ILE A 315 1.10 1.70 -20.86
CA ILE A 315 1.67 1.79 -19.50
C ILE A 315 2.24 0.44 -19.08
N VAL A 316 1.43 -0.63 -19.15
CA VAL A 316 1.84 -1.97 -18.72
C VAL A 316 2.99 -2.51 -19.57
N LYS A 317 2.92 -2.37 -20.91
CA LYS A 317 4.01 -2.77 -21.81
C LYS A 317 5.33 -2.08 -21.45
N ARG A 318 5.30 -0.78 -21.15
CA ARG A 318 6.49 -0.02 -20.77
C ARG A 318 7.12 -0.56 -19.47
N HIS A 319 6.32 -0.77 -18.43
CA HIS A 319 6.82 -1.28 -17.14
C HIS A 319 7.44 -2.68 -17.29
N LEU A 320 6.78 -3.59 -17.99
CA LEU A 320 7.31 -4.93 -18.24
C LEU A 320 8.58 -4.90 -19.10
N ALA A 321 8.63 -4.07 -20.14
CA ALA A 321 9.82 -3.97 -21.00
C ALA A 321 11.06 -3.47 -20.22
N LEU A 322 10.88 -2.51 -19.30
CA LEU A 322 11.96 -2.02 -18.45
C LEU A 322 12.39 -3.06 -17.40
N ALA A 323 11.42 -3.69 -16.72
CA ALA A 323 11.70 -4.70 -15.71
C ALA A 323 12.37 -5.96 -16.29
N ALA A 324 11.96 -6.41 -17.49
CA ALA A 324 12.52 -7.59 -18.16
C ALA A 324 13.99 -7.44 -18.55
N ARG A 325 14.53 -6.20 -18.62
CA ARG A 325 15.96 -5.95 -18.84
C ARG A 325 16.81 -6.16 -17.58
N LYS A 326 16.20 -6.34 -16.41
CA LYS A 326 16.89 -6.53 -15.13
C LYS A 326 16.86 -8.00 -14.74
N SER A 327 17.96 -8.50 -14.19
CA SER A 327 17.95 -9.81 -13.55
C SER A 327 17.09 -9.77 -12.28
N TYR A 328 16.60 -10.91 -11.85
CA TYR A 328 15.89 -11.04 -10.56
C TYR A 328 16.66 -10.39 -9.42
N ASP A 329 17.97 -10.65 -9.31
CA ASP A 329 18.77 -10.09 -8.21
C ASP A 329 18.87 -8.57 -8.28
N ARG A 330 18.86 -7.97 -9.49
CA ARG A 330 18.81 -6.51 -9.64
C ARG A 330 17.46 -5.94 -9.22
N LEU A 331 16.35 -6.58 -9.62
CA LEU A 331 14.99 -6.19 -9.21
C LEU A 331 14.84 -6.26 -7.69
N ARG A 332 15.26 -7.39 -7.10
CA ARG A 332 15.20 -7.61 -5.64
C ARG A 332 16.03 -6.58 -4.88
N ARG A 333 17.28 -6.31 -5.31
CA ARG A 333 18.13 -5.31 -4.65
C ARG A 333 17.55 -3.90 -4.73
N ALA A 334 17.02 -3.51 -5.89
CA ALA A 334 16.39 -2.20 -6.06
C ALA A 334 15.15 -2.04 -5.15
N HIS A 335 14.29 -3.06 -5.12
CA HIS A 335 13.12 -3.14 -4.23
C HIS A 335 13.52 -2.98 -2.76
N VAL A 336 14.42 -3.84 -2.28
CA VAL A 336 14.83 -3.85 -0.87
C VAL A 336 15.47 -2.52 -0.48
N ALA A 337 16.33 -1.96 -1.32
CA ALA A 337 16.98 -0.68 -1.04
C ALA A 337 15.97 0.49 -0.97
N ASP A 338 15.00 0.56 -1.89
CA ASP A 338 13.95 1.59 -1.84
C ASP A 338 13.08 1.44 -0.59
N TYR A 339 12.61 0.23 -0.31
CA TYR A 339 11.76 -0.05 0.84
C TYR A 339 12.46 0.25 2.17
N GLN A 340 13.71 -0.22 2.33
CA GLN A 340 14.47 -0.04 3.57
C GLN A 340 14.79 1.42 3.87
N ARG A 341 14.92 2.28 2.86
CA ARG A 341 15.08 3.73 3.04
C ARG A 341 13.94 4.35 3.85
N LEU A 342 12.74 3.77 3.79
CA LEU A 342 11.57 4.18 4.58
C LEU A 342 11.47 3.35 5.87
N PHE A 343 11.52 2.02 5.73
CA PHE A 343 11.23 1.12 6.85
C PHE A 343 12.29 1.19 7.96
N GLN A 344 13.58 1.26 7.64
CA GLN A 344 14.66 1.24 8.64
C GLN A 344 14.80 2.55 9.44
N ARG A 345 14.04 3.60 9.11
CA ARG A 345 14.07 4.88 9.84
C ARG A 345 13.60 4.77 11.30
N VAL A 346 12.80 3.76 11.61
CA VAL A 346 12.27 3.51 12.95
C VAL A 346 12.51 2.06 13.33
N SER A 347 13.13 1.86 14.48
CA SER A 347 13.23 0.58 15.17
C SER A 347 12.51 0.69 16.51
N ILE A 348 11.88 -0.40 16.95
CA ILE A 348 11.20 -0.47 18.24
C ILE A 348 11.55 -1.78 18.93
N SER A 349 11.97 -1.68 20.19
CA SER A 349 12.23 -2.82 21.07
C SER A 349 11.50 -2.57 22.38
N LEU A 350 10.63 -3.52 22.76
CA LEU A 350 9.78 -3.43 23.95
C LEU A 350 10.18 -4.48 25.02
N GLY A 351 11.45 -4.92 25.01
CA GLY A 351 11.98 -5.98 25.87
C GLY A 351 11.96 -7.38 25.22
N ASN A 352 12.63 -8.35 25.86
CA ASN A 352 12.83 -9.75 25.41
C ASN A 352 13.23 -9.89 23.94
N GLU A 353 14.52 -10.12 23.67
CA GLU A 353 15.06 -10.09 22.30
C GLU A 353 14.57 -11.22 21.38
N ASN A 354 13.93 -12.27 21.92
CA ASN A 354 13.50 -13.41 21.12
C ASN A 354 11.98 -13.59 21.15
N PRO A 355 11.29 -13.51 19.99
CA PRO A 355 9.89 -13.88 19.91
C PRO A 355 9.72 -15.39 20.19
N PRO A 356 8.58 -15.82 20.75
CA PRO A 356 8.26 -17.24 20.87
C PRO A 356 8.39 -17.95 19.50
N PRO A 357 9.02 -19.13 19.42
CA PRO A 357 9.27 -19.84 18.16
C PRO A 357 8.00 -20.56 17.65
N ILE A 358 6.86 -19.86 17.65
CA ILE A 358 5.55 -20.33 17.21
C ILE A 358 4.99 -19.40 16.12
N PRO A 359 4.12 -19.91 15.23
CA PRO A 359 3.54 -19.12 14.14
C PRO A 359 2.82 -17.86 14.64
N THR A 360 2.78 -16.82 13.81
CA THR A 360 2.16 -15.53 14.16
C THR A 360 0.69 -15.66 14.54
N SER A 361 -0.05 -16.58 13.91
CA SER A 361 -1.44 -16.88 14.26
C SER A 361 -1.59 -17.40 15.70
N GLU A 362 -0.65 -18.25 16.15
CA GLU A 362 -0.65 -18.78 17.51
C GLU A 362 -0.23 -17.70 18.51
N ARG A 363 0.73 -16.83 18.15
CA ARG A 363 1.11 -15.67 18.97
C ARG A 363 -0.10 -14.76 19.23
N ILE A 364 -0.87 -14.44 18.17
CA ILE A 364 -2.10 -13.64 18.28
C ILE A 364 -3.12 -14.33 19.19
N ARG A 365 -3.38 -15.63 18.96
CA ARG A 365 -4.35 -16.40 19.78
C ARG A 365 -3.98 -16.40 21.26
N ARG A 366 -2.69 -16.52 21.60
CA ARG A 366 -2.20 -16.53 22.98
C ARG A 366 -2.08 -15.15 23.60
N SER A 367 -2.05 -14.07 22.82
CA SER A 367 -1.81 -12.70 23.31
C SER A 367 -2.80 -12.21 24.37
N ILE A 368 -3.99 -12.81 24.44
CA ILE A 368 -5.01 -12.52 25.47
C ILE A 368 -4.53 -12.96 26.87
N THR A 369 -3.72 -14.02 26.94
CA THR A 369 -3.28 -14.66 28.19
C THR A 369 -1.77 -14.63 28.40
N THR A 370 -0.98 -14.27 27.38
CA THR A 370 0.49 -14.23 27.44
C THR A 370 1.04 -12.84 27.11
N HIS A 371 2.13 -12.47 27.78
CA HIS A 371 2.86 -11.23 27.49
C HIS A 371 3.85 -11.46 26.34
N ASP A 372 3.54 -10.93 25.15
CA ASP A 372 4.41 -10.97 23.97
C ASP A 372 4.72 -9.53 23.49
N PRO A 373 5.69 -8.83 24.13
CA PRO A 373 6.06 -7.47 23.72
C PRO A 373 6.59 -7.41 22.28
N GLN A 374 7.14 -8.50 21.77
CA GLN A 374 7.59 -8.60 20.38
C GLN A 374 6.43 -8.66 19.41
N LEU A 375 5.24 -9.13 19.81
CA LEU A 375 4.04 -9.08 18.97
C LEU A 375 3.52 -7.65 18.87
N ALA A 376 3.58 -6.87 19.95
CA ALA A 376 3.25 -5.45 19.92
C ALA A 376 4.22 -4.65 19.04
N ALA A 377 5.52 -4.92 19.14
CA ALA A 377 6.54 -4.34 18.26
C ALA A 377 6.31 -4.71 16.79
N LEU A 378 6.00 -5.99 16.51
CA LEU A 378 5.64 -6.47 15.17
C LEU A 378 4.39 -5.77 14.63
N PHE A 379 3.35 -5.60 15.45
CA PHE A 379 2.11 -4.93 15.05
C PHE A 379 2.32 -3.45 14.71
N TYR A 380 3.11 -2.73 15.51
CA TYR A 380 3.52 -1.35 15.19
C TYR A 380 4.24 -1.27 13.85
N GLN A 381 5.24 -2.13 13.62
CA GLN A 381 5.97 -2.15 12.36
C GLN A 381 5.10 -2.60 11.19
N PHE A 382 4.10 -3.45 11.43
CA PHE A 382 3.14 -3.84 10.40
C PHE A 382 2.29 -2.65 9.94
N GLY A 383 1.88 -1.76 10.85
CA GLY A 383 1.22 -0.50 10.47
C GLY A 383 2.08 0.38 9.55
N ARG A 384 3.37 0.54 9.86
CA ARG A 384 4.33 1.25 8.99
C ARG A 384 4.51 0.56 7.64
N TYR A 385 4.65 -0.77 7.64
CA TYR A 385 4.74 -1.58 6.43
C TYR A 385 3.52 -1.39 5.51
N LEU A 386 2.30 -1.46 6.08
CA LEU A 386 1.07 -1.33 5.32
C LEU A 386 0.96 0.05 4.67
N LEU A 387 1.33 1.13 5.37
CA LEU A 387 1.33 2.47 4.79
C LEU A 387 2.36 2.60 3.66
N ILE A 388 3.60 2.15 3.86
CA ILE A 388 4.62 2.12 2.78
C ILE A 388 4.13 1.32 1.56
N SER A 389 3.40 0.23 1.81
CA SER A 389 2.94 -0.68 0.75
C SER A 389 1.67 -0.21 0.04
N SER A 390 0.95 0.79 0.56
CA SER A 390 -0.36 1.25 0.04
C SER A 390 -0.45 2.76 -0.24
N SER A 391 0.55 3.56 0.15
CA SER A 391 0.57 5.00 -0.11
C SER A 391 2.00 5.46 -0.38
N ARG A 392 2.35 5.67 -1.64
CA ARG A 392 3.68 6.13 -2.07
C ARG A 392 3.52 7.37 -2.94
N PRO A 393 4.54 8.25 -3.02
CA PRO A 393 4.45 9.43 -3.86
C PRO A 393 3.99 9.12 -5.29
N GLY A 394 2.95 9.81 -5.76
CA GLY A 394 2.35 9.63 -7.08
C GLY A 394 1.37 8.45 -7.23
N THR A 395 0.94 7.82 -6.14
CA THR A 395 -0.15 6.83 -6.11
C THR A 395 -1.46 7.44 -5.62
N GLN A 396 -2.55 6.68 -5.58
CA GLN A 396 -3.74 7.04 -4.83
C GLN A 396 -3.50 6.90 -3.31
N PRO A 397 -4.25 7.63 -2.48
CA PRO A 397 -4.20 7.42 -1.04
C PRO A 397 -4.74 6.04 -0.64
N ALA A 398 -4.24 5.50 0.47
CA ALA A 398 -4.76 4.29 1.09
C ALA A 398 -6.26 4.43 1.41
N ASN A 399 -7.09 3.56 0.82
CA ASN A 399 -8.53 3.50 1.06
C ASN A 399 -8.87 2.68 2.32
N LEU A 400 -10.14 2.34 2.58
CA LEU A 400 -10.55 1.55 3.76
C LEU A 400 -9.81 0.20 3.90
N GLN A 401 -9.31 -0.36 2.82
CA GLN A 401 -8.56 -1.62 2.80
C GLN A 401 -7.11 -1.42 2.31
N GLY A 402 -6.59 -0.18 2.38
CA GLY A 402 -5.30 0.20 1.80
C GLY A 402 -5.37 0.18 0.27
N ILE A 403 -4.92 -0.93 -0.31
CA ILE A 403 -5.06 -1.25 -1.74
C ILE A 403 -5.46 -2.72 -1.98
N TRP A 404 -5.80 -3.48 -0.94
CA TRP A 404 -6.06 -4.92 -1.03
C TRP A 404 -7.55 -5.22 -0.94
N ASN A 405 -8.14 -5.74 -2.02
CA ASN A 405 -9.57 -6.03 -2.11
C ASN A 405 -9.84 -7.12 -3.16
N ASP A 406 -10.54 -8.19 -2.78
CA ASP A 406 -10.95 -9.29 -3.68
C ASP A 406 -12.39 -9.19 -4.20
N SER A 407 -13.13 -8.13 -3.84
CA SER A 407 -14.55 -7.98 -4.15
C SER A 407 -14.82 -6.91 -5.22
N MET A 408 -15.92 -7.11 -5.96
CA MET A 408 -16.49 -6.09 -6.86
C MET A 408 -17.37 -5.06 -6.13
N ASN A 409 -17.83 -5.42 -4.93
CA ASN A 409 -18.66 -4.59 -4.05
C ASN A 409 -18.23 -4.83 -2.59
N PRO A 410 -17.03 -4.37 -2.20
CA PRO A 410 -16.52 -4.56 -0.85
C PRO A 410 -17.35 -3.83 0.21
N PRO A 411 -17.21 -4.19 1.50
CA PRO A 411 -17.81 -3.46 2.60
C PRO A 411 -17.57 -1.95 2.51
N TRP A 412 -18.65 -1.17 2.58
CA TRP A 412 -18.65 0.29 2.41
C TRP A 412 -17.99 0.79 1.11
N GLY A 413 -17.90 -0.07 0.09
CA GLY A 413 -17.25 0.23 -1.19
C GLY A 413 -15.73 0.29 -1.12
N SER A 414 -15.11 -0.08 0.02
CA SER A 414 -13.68 0.12 0.26
C SER A 414 -13.22 1.54 -0.11
N LYS A 415 -14.12 2.53 0.10
CA LYS A 415 -13.98 3.90 -0.36
C LYS A 415 -13.10 4.75 0.55
N TYR A 416 -13.12 6.06 0.36
CA TYR A 416 -12.60 7.03 1.33
C TYR A 416 -13.71 7.50 2.26
N THR A 417 -13.66 7.05 3.52
CA THR A 417 -14.59 7.51 4.56
C THR A 417 -13.90 8.56 5.42
N ILE A 418 -14.24 9.82 5.16
CA ILE A 418 -13.54 11.04 5.62
C ILE A 418 -14.20 11.67 6.86
N ASN A 419 -14.57 10.84 7.82
CA ASN A 419 -15.06 11.31 9.12
C ASN A 419 -14.38 10.58 10.29
N ILE A 420 -13.34 9.78 10.01
CA ILE A 420 -12.44 9.11 10.96
C ILE A 420 -11.46 8.18 10.22
N ASN A 421 -11.95 7.39 9.26
CA ASN A 421 -11.18 6.24 8.73
C ASN A 421 -10.01 6.65 7.86
N THR A 422 -10.26 7.51 6.86
CA THR A 422 -9.20 8.00 5.98
C THR A 422 -8.18 8.82 6.76
N GLU A 423 -8.61 9.59 7.75
CA GLU A 423 -7.71 10.33 8.64
C GLU A 423 -6.83 9.36 9.46
N MET A 424 -7.45 8.32 10.04
CA MET A 424 -6.76 7.30 10.84
C MET A 424 -5.70 6.53 10.04
N ASN A 425 -5.94 6.26 8.75
CA ASN A 425 -4.94 5.62 7.88
C ASN A 425 -3.59 6.36 7.91
N TYR A 426 -3.58 7.67 8.10
CA TYR A 426 -2.38 8.51 8.04
C TYR A 426 -1.83 8.94 9.40
N TRP A 427 -2.46 8.57 10.52
CA TRP A 427 -1.94 8.93 11.84
C TRP A 427 -0.55 8.36 12.13
N VAL A 428 -0.19 7.22 11.52
CA VAL A 428 1.14 6.63 11.65
C VAL A 428 2.19 7.31 10.76
N ALA A 429 1.79 8.14 9.79
CA ALA A 429 2.71 8.65 8.76
C ALA A 429 3.81 9.53 9.38
N GLU A 430 3.44 10.61 10.04
CA GLU A 430 4.40 11.53 10.67
C GLU A 430 5.13 10.90 11.88
N PRO A 431 4.45 10.38 12.92
CA PRO A 431 5.14 9.77 14.06
C PRO A 431 5.90 8.48 13.71
N GLY A 432 5.56 7.82 12.59
CA GLY A 432 6.27 6.66 12.04
C GLY A 432 7.41 7.02 11.08
N ASN A 433 7.73 8.31 10.91
CA ASN A 433 8.79 8.82 10.04
C ASN A 433 8.62 8.44 8.56
N LEU A 434 7.40 8.60 8.06
CA LEU A 434 6.92 8.28 6.71
C LEU A 434 6.19 9.47 6.06
N ALA A 435 6.65 10.70 6.30
CA ALA A 435 6.01 11.93 5.80
C ALA A 435 5.75 11.89 4.28
N GLU A 436 6.66 11.30 3.49
CA GLU A 436 6.49 11.17 2.04
C GLU A 436 5.29 10.30 1.65
N CYS A 437 4.82 9.41 2.52
CA CYS A 437 3.63 8.59 2.26
C CYS A 437 2.33 9.37 2.40
N VAL A 438 2.35 10.62 2.89
CA VAL A 438 1.18 11.51 3.01
C VAL A 438 0.85 12.22 1.68
N GLU A 439 1.81 12.28 0.75
CA GLU A 439 1.64 13.00 -0.52
C GLU A 439 0.39 12.60 -1.33
N PRO A 440 0.01 11.31 -1.43
CA PRO A 440 -1.24 10.92 -2.09
C PRO A 440 -2.50 11.51 -1.46
N LEU A 441 -2.54 11.63 -0.12
CA LEU A 441 -3.66 12.25 0.58
C LEU A 441 -3.71 13.77 0.33
N ILE A 442 -2.56 14.43 0.30
CA ILE A 442 -2.48 15.86 -0.01
C ILE A 442 -3.01 16.11 -1.42
N THR A 443 -2.56 15.33 -2.40
CA THR A 443 -3.03 15.41 -3.79
C THR A 443 -4.55 15.21 -3.87
N MET A 444 -5.10 14.20 -3.17
CA MET A 444 -6.55 14.00 -3.11
C MET A 444 -7.28 15.22 -2.50
N VAL A 445 -6.76 15.82 -1.43
CA VAL A 445 -7.35 17.03 -0.82
C VAL A 445 -7.33 18.19 -1.80
N GLU A 446 -6.24 18.38 -2.55
CA GLU A 446 -6.15 19.41 -3.60
C GLU A 446 -7.21 19.20 -4.70
N GLU A 447 -7.39 17.97 -5.19
CA GLU A 447 -8.47 17.65 -6.16
C GLU A 447 -9.87 17.86 -5.56
N LEU A 448 -10.05 17.55 -4.28
CA LEU A 448 -11.29 17.81 -3.56
C LEU A 448 -11.57 19.31 -3.40
N THR A 449 -10.56 20.19 -3.42
CA THR A 449 -10.82 21.64 -3.43
C THR A 449 -11.52 22.07 -4.71
N VAL A 450 -11.19 21.46 -5.86
CA VAL A 450 -11.81 21.75 -7.16
C VAL A 450 -13.26 21.26 -7.18
N THR A 451 -13.48 19.98 -6.87
CA THR A 451 -14.82 19.37 -6.91
C THR A 451 -15.71 19.87 -5.77
N GLY A 452 -15.13 20.07 -4.58
CA GLY A 452 -15.78 20.60 -3.39
C GLY A 452 -16.18 22.06 -3.49
N ALA A 453 -15.40 22.91 -4.19
CA ALA A 453 -15.80 24.29 -4.45
C ALA A 453 -17.12 24.37 -5.25
N ARG A 454 -17.28 23.49 -6.26
CA ARG A 454 -18.55 23.38 -7.00
C ARG A 454 -19.70 22.96 -6.10
N THR A 455 -19.49 21.95 -5.24
CA THR A 455 -20.50 21.51 -4.26
C THR A 455 -20.91 22.65 -3.32
N ALA A 456 -19.94 23.39 -2.77
CA ALA A 456 -20.20 24.51 -1.87
C ALA A 456 -20.97 25.65 -2.55
N GLN A 457 -20.61 25.99 -3.80
CA GLN A 457 -21.28 27.03 -4.58
C GLN A 457 -22.71 26.64 -4.95
N LYS A 458 -22.91 25.40 -5.44
CA LYS A 458 -24.23 24.93 -5.91
C LYS A 458 -25.20 24.73 -4.75
N ASN A 459 -24.73 24.23 -3.61
CA ASN A 459 -25.57 24.01 -2.43
C ASN A 459 -25.69 25.25 -1.51
N VAL A 460 -25.01 26.36 -1.83
CA VAL A 460 -25.00 27.59 -1.00
C VAL A 460 -24.57 27.28 0.45
N TRP A 461 -23.61 26.38 0.59
CA TRP A 461 -23.02 26.05 1.91
C TRP A 461 -22.23 27.21 2.47
N CYS A 462 -21.72 28.07 1.60
CA CYS A 462 -21.05 29.30 1.98
C CYS A 462 -21.94 30.51 1.62
N THR A 463 -22.29 31.31 2.62
CA THR A 463 -22.72 32.69 2.42
C THR A 463 -21.49 33.55 2.19
N ARG A 464 -21.53 34.47 1.22
CA ARG A 464 -20.59 35.61 1.24
C ARG A 464 -20.87 36.37 2.54
N LEU A 465 -20.02 36.18 3.54
CA LEU A 465 -19.99 37.10 4.67
C LEU A 465 -19.47 38.42 4.12
N GLY A 466 -20.35 39.42 4.01
CA GLY A 466 -19.95 40.78 3.72
C GLY A 466 -19.10 41.30 4.87
N GLY A 467 -17.78 41.17 4.76
CA GLY A 467 -16.79 41.59 5.75
C GLY A 467 -15.48 41.96 5.09
N THR A 468 -14.71 42.84 5.73
CA THR A 468 -13.47 43.41 5.21
C THR A 468 -12.42 42.34 4.88
N PRO A 469 -11.48 42.60 3.94
CA PRO A 469 -10.61 41.59 3.33
C PRO A 469 -9.77 40.72 4.29
N GLN A 470 -9.59 41.15 5.54
CA GLN A 470 -8.69 40.52 6.52
C GLN A 470 -9.33 39.37 7.33
N HIS A 471 -10.62 39.06 7.16
CA HIS A 471 -11.33 38.00 7.90
C HIS A 471 -11.84 36.84 7.02
N ARG A 472 -11.22 36.59 5.85
CA ARG A 472 -11.50 35.39 5.04
C ARG A 472 -10.76 34.17 5.60
N TYR A 473 -11.12 33.71 6.80
CA TYR A 473 -10.72 32.38 7.27
C TYR A 473 -11.88 31.41 7.01
N LEU A 474 -11.65 30.46 6.08
CA LEU A 474 -12.49 29.29 5.80
C LEU A 474 -14.00 29.56 5.54
N ALA A 475 -14.33 30.39 4.56
CA ALA A 475 -15.63 30.32 3.90
C ALA A 475 -15.50 30.87 2.47
N CYS A 476 -15.80 30.04 1.48
CA CYS A 476 -15.62 30.28 0.04
C CYS A 476 -14.17 30.14 -0.42
N PHE A 477 -13.81 28.97 -0.96
CA PHE A 477 -12.85 28.93 -2.05
C PHE A 477 -13.50 29.72 -3.21
N SER A 478 -13.11 30.98 -3.38
CA SER A 478 -13.43 31.71 -4.61
C SER A 478 -12.55 31.11 -5.71
N ALA A 479 -13.17 30.40 -6.64
CA ALA A 479 -12.57 30.19 -7.95
C ALA A 479 -12.71 31.52 -8.70
N ASP A 480 -11.74 32.41 -8.48
CA ASP A 480 -11.41 33.50 -9.42
C ASP A 480 -10.00 33.23 -9.95
#